data_AF-A0A530K165-F1
#
_entry.id   AF-A0A530K165-F1
#
_cell.length_a   1.000
_cell.length_b   1.000
_cell.length_c   1.000
_cell.angle_alpha   90.00
_cell.angle_beta   90.00
_cell.angle_gamma   90.00
#
_symmetry.space_group_name_H-M   'P 1'
#
loop_
_entity.id
_entity.type
_entity.pdbx_description
1 polymer ?
#
loop_
_entity_poly.entity_id
_entity_poly.type
_entity_poly.pdbx_seq_one_letter_code
_entity_poly.pdbx_strand_id
1 'polypeptide(L)' 'MRRIVRIASWLYAIAIYGFIFLPVVVLVLFSLQATSFPIPPFTGPSLRWYEAVLSDTRLTSALVNSLLLASL' A
#
# COMPACT_ATOMS: atom_id res chain seq x y z
N MET A 1 21.83 -4.34 -30.68
CA MET A 1 20.68 -5.25 -30.49
C MET A 1 20.44 -5.63 -29.02
N ARG A 2 21.33 -6.41 -28.35
CA ARG A 2 21.09 -6.94 -26.99
C ARG A 2 20.78 -5.89 -25.92
N ARG A 3 21.45 -4.73 -25.94
CA ARG A 3 21.19 -3.63 -24.99
C ARG A 3 19.81 -3.00 -25.16
N ILE A 4 19.38 -2.80 -26.41
CA ILE A 4 18.07 -2.19 -26.73
C ILE A 4 16.95 -3.12 -26.28
N VAL A 5 17.05 -4.41 -26.60
CA VAL A 5 16.07 -5.43 -26.16
C VAL A 5 16.00 -5.47 -24.64
N ARG A 6 17.14 -5.46 -23.95
CA ARG A 6 17.16 -5.44 -22.48
C ARG A 6 16.46 -4.20 -21.90
N ILE A 7 16.74 -3.02 -22.43
CA ILE A 7 16.09 -1.77 -21.96
C ILE A 7 14.58 -1.83 -22.23
N ALA A 8 14.18 -2.27 -23.43
CA ALA A 8 12.77 -2.42 -23.78
C ALA A 8 12.05 -3.43 -22.86
N SER A 9 12.67 -4.57 -22.57
CA SER A 9 12.12 -5.56 -21.64
C SER A 9 11.97 -5.01 -20.22
N TRP A 10 12.93 -4.24 -19.73
CA TRP A 10 12.83 -3.59 -18.42
C TRP A 10 11.73 -2.54 -18.37
N LEU A 11 11.62 -1.68 -19.40
CA LEU A 11 10.55 -0.70 -19.49
C LEU A 11 9.18 -1.37 -19.53
N TYR A 12 9.04 -2.44 -20.30
CA TYR A 12 7.81 -3.23 -20.37
C TYR A 12 7.46 -3.85 -19.02
N ALA A 13 8.42 -4.46 -18.34
CA ALA A 13 8.21 -5.03 -17.01
C ALA A 13 7.78 -3.94 -16.00
N ILE A 14 8.48 -2.80 -15.96
CA ILE A 14 8.14 -1.68 -15.07
C ILE A 14 6.74 -1.15 -15.38
N ALA A 15 6.37 -1.00 -16.65
CA ALA A 15 5.04 -0.52 -17.04
C ALA A 15 3.93 -1.48 -16.57
N ILE A 16 4.11 -2.79 -16.76
CA ILE A 16 3.12 -3.79 -16.34
C ILE A 16 3.03 -3.86 -14.82
N TYR A 17 4.16 -4.02 -14.13
CA TYR A 17 4.15 -4.08 -12.67
C TYR A 17 3.62 -2.78 -12.07
N GLY A 18 4.03 -1.64 -12.61
CA GLY A 18 3.53 -0.33 -12.20
C GLY A 18 2.01 -0.22 -12.37
N PHE A 19 1.46 -0.68 -13.50
CA PHE A 19 0.01 -0.68 -13.73
C PHE A 19 -0.74 -1.62 -12.78
N ILE A 20 -0.25 -2.85 -12.59
CA ILE A 20 -0.87 -3.85 -11.70
C ILE A 20 -0.87 -3.37 -10.25
N PHE A 21 0.23 -2.76 -9.78
CA PHE A 21 0.35 -2.27 -8.41
C PHE A 21 -0.14 -0.84 -8.20
N LEU A 22 -0.53 -0.12 -9.26
CA LEU A 22 -1.11 1.22 -9.18
C LEU A 22 -2.25 1.35 -8.15
N PRO A 23 -3.27 0.47 -8.11
CA PRO A 23 -4.33 0.57 -7.10
C PRO A 23 -3.82 0.43 -5.67
N VAL A 24 -2.78 -0.39 -5.45
CA VAL A 24 -2.15 -0.55 -4.13
C VAL A 24 -1.41 0.71 -3.74
N VAL A 25 -0.67 1.33 -4.66
CA VAL A 25 0.00 2.62 -4.43
C VAL A 25 -1.02 3.70 -4.08
N VAL A 26 -2.13 3.77 -4.82
CA VAL A 26 -3.23 4.70 -4.55
C VAL A 26 -3.82 4.45 -3.16
N LEU A 27 -4.05 3.19 -2.77
CA LEU A 27 -4.51 2.82 -1.43
C LEU A 27 -3.53 3.31 -0.35
N VAL A 28 -2.23 3.09 -0.52
CA VAL A 28 -1.20 3.55 0.42
C VAL A 28 -1.19 5.08 0.52
N LEU A 29 -1.26 5.79 -0.60
CA LEU A 29 -1.34 7.26 -0.60
C LEU A 29 -2.58 7.76 0.15
N PHE A 30 -3.75 7.11 -0.04
CA PHE A 30 -4.96 7.45 0.70
C PHE A 30 -4.88 7.06 2.18
N SER A 31 -4.12 6.03 2.56
CA SER A 31 -3.91 5.69 3.97
C SER A 31 -3.19 6.81 4.75
N LEU A 32 -2.43 7.65 4.04
CA LEU A 32 -1.72 8.79 4.61
C LEU A 32 -2.60 10.03 4.73
N GLN A 33 -3.89 10.02 4.37
CA GLN A 33 -4.74 11.19 4.57
C GLN A 33 -5.36 11.18 5.98
N ALA A 34 -5.54 12.34 6.60
CA ALA A 34 -6.12 12.42 7.95
C ALA A 34 -7.64 12.13 7.97
N THR A 35 -8.32 12.20 6.82
CA THR A 35 -9.78 12.13 6.71
C THR A 35 -10.27 10.70 6.42
N SER A 36 -11.46 10.34 6.94
CA SER A 36 -12.10 9.03 6.70
C SER A 36 -12.76 8.89 5.34
N PHE A 37 -13.02 10.01 4.68
CA PHE A 37 -13.51 10.06 3.31
C PHE A 37 -12.52 10.85 2.46
N PRO A 38 -12.25 10.42 1.21
CA PRO A 38 -11.44 11.18 0.26
C PRO A 38 -12.25 12.37 -0.29
N ILE A 39 -12.68 13.27 0.59
CA ILE A 39 -13.35 14.53 0.24
C ILE A 39 -12.30 15.64 0.36
N PRO A 40 -12.14 16.51 -0.64
CA PRO A 40 -11.34 17.72 -0.49
C PRO A 40 -11.86 18.56 0.69
N PRO A 41 -11.01 19.28 1.45
CA PRO A 41 -9.59 19.54 1.21
C PRO A 41 -8.65 18.44 1.74
N PHE A 42 -7.59 18.17 0.99
CA PHE A 42 -6.51 17.29 1.44
C PHE A 42 -5.81 17.94 2.63
N THR A 43 -5.96 17.34 3.82
CA THR A 43 -5.46 17.87 5.10
C THR A 43 -3.96 17.63 5.32
N GLY A 44 -3.24 17.13 4.31
CA GLY A 44 -1.82 16.78 4.37
C GLY A 44 -1.57 15.32 4.78
N PRO A 45 -0.31 14.85 4.70
CA PRO A 45 0.07 13.51 5.14
C PRO A 45 -0.12 13.35 6.66
N SER A 46 -0.66 12.22 7.08
CA SER A 46 -1.05 11.89 8.45
C SER A 46 -0.84 10.41 8.74
N LEU A 47 -0.41 10.10 9.96
CA LEU A 47 -0.27 8.73 10.46
C LEU A 47 -1.42 8.32 11.41
N ARG A 48 -2.47 9.15 11.52
CA ARG A 48 -3.57 8.95 12.47
C ARG A 48 -4.20 7.55 12.38
N TRP A 49 -4.35 7.03 11.17
CA TRP A 49 -4.93 5.70 10.96
C TRP A 49 -4.02 4.56 11.39
N TYR A 50 -2.71 4.72 11.22
CA TYR A 50 -1.74 3.75 11.71
C TYR A 50 -1.78 3.70 13.24
N GLU A 51 -1.81 4.85 13.91
CA GLU A 51 -1.97 4.92 15.36
C GLU A 51 -3.29 4.33 15.84
N ALA A 52 -4.40 4.63 15.16
CA ALA A 52 -5.72 4.09 15.49
C ALA A 52 -5.78 2.56 15.36
N VAL A 53 -5.18 1.99 14.30
CA VAL A 53 -5.16 0.53 14.11
C VAL A 53 -4.24 -0.15 15.12
N LEU A 54 -3.08 0.43 15.41
CA LEU A 54 -2.10 -0.15 16.34
C LEU A 54 -2.54 -0.03 17.81
N SER A 55 -3.36 0.97 18.15
CA SER A 55 -3.94 1.12 19.49
C SER A 55 -5.17 0.24 19.72
N ASP A 56 -5.79 -0.31 18.67
CA ASP A 56 -6.91 -1.24 18.78
C ASP A 56 -6.39 -2.66 19.10
N THR A 57 -6.55 -3.06 20.35
CA THR A 57 -6.14 -4.40 20.86
C THR A 57 -6.90 -5.54 20.19
N ARG A 58 -8.12 -5.32 19.72
CA ARG A 58 -8.91 -6.35 19.02
C ARG A 58 -8.39 -6.56 17.60
N LEU A 59 -8.05 -5.49 16.88
CA LEU A 59 -7.44 -5.60 15.55
C LEU A 59 -6.04 -6.21 15.60
N THR A 60 -5.19 -5.72 16.51
CA THR A 60 -3.81 -6.21 16.63
C THR A 60 -3.73 -7.66 17.08
N SER A 61 -4.57 -8.09 18.04
CA SER A 61 -4.63 -9.51 18.43
C SER A 61 -5.14 -10.41 17.29
N ALA A 62 -6.14 -9.97 16.53
CA ALA A 62 -6.60 -10.70 15.35
C ALA A 62 -5.51 -10.84 14.27
N LEU A 63 -4.71 -9.79 14.05
CA LEU A 63 -3.55 -9.83 13.15
C LEU A 63 -2.52 -10.85 13.63
N VAL A 64 -2.14 -10.81 14.90
CA VAL A 64 -1.18 -11.76 15.47
C VAL A 64 -1.69 -13.20 15.36
N ASN A 65 -2.96 -13.44 15.70
CA ASN A 65 -3.57 -14.76 15.55
C ASN A 65 -3.54 -15.25 14.09
N SER A 66 -3.82 -14.36 13.13
CA SER A 66 -3.77 -14.70 11.71
C SER A 66 -2.36 -15.06 11.24
N LEU A 67 -1.33 -14.34 11.72
CA LEU A 67 0.06 -14.63 11.41
C LEU A 67 0.52 -15.95 12.04
N LEU A 68 0.15 -16.21 13.29
CA LEU A 68 0.45 -17.46 13.98
C LEU A 68 -0.14 -18.67 13.23
N LEU A 69 -1.39 -18.56 12.79
CA LEU A 69 -2.05 -19.59 12.01
C LEU A 69 -1.43 -19.77 10.63
N ALA A 70 -0.99 -18.70 9.97
CA ALA A 70 -0.34 -18.78 8.66
C ALA A 70 1.07 -19.38 8.72
N SER A 71 1.76 -19.28 9.86
CA SER A 71 3.10 -19.84 10.07
C SER A 71 3.10 -21.29 10.57
N LEU A 72 1.94 -21.82 10.95
CA LEU A 72 1.75 -23.19 11.42
C LEU A 72 1.48 -24.13 10.24
#